data_AF-F8PTB6-F1
#
_entry.id   AF-F8PTB6-F1
#
_cell.length_a   1.000
_cell.length_b   1.000
_cell.length_c   1.000
_cell.angle_alpha   90.00
_cell.angle_beta   90.00
_cell.angle_gamma   90.00
#
_symmetry.space_group_name_H-M   'P 1'
#
loop_
_entity.id
_entity.type
_entity.pdbx_description
1 polymer ?
#
loop_
_entity_poly.entity_id
_entity_poly.type
_entity_poly.pdbx_seq_one_letter_code
_entity_poly.pdbx_strand_id
1 'polypeptide(L)'
;MSSNSSNTVSTTDILTYRLNRNMVYVTPPRDMEQALEFARTVFPDELADVDRTRISFSVTVISGGRISAVGISPFAWSAIVPHLIRYEVIDVHVRRDNDAPPEYSHRESKRSSEKTPISYSPIPMQARARSCYRRLTTLGRNEKSREKATPLHWFQRFQ
;
A
#
# COMPACT_ATOMS: atom_id res chain seq x y z
N MET A 1 26.66 -40.35 11.18
CA MET A 1 26.53 -39.31 12.24
C MET A 1 25.77 -38.16 11.60
N SER A 2 24.45 -38.14 11.73
CA SER A 2 23.61 -37.12 11.09
C SER A 2 23.50 -35.92 12.03
N SER A 3 24.14 -34.82 11.67
CA SER A 3 24.03 -33.55 12.37
C SER A 3 22.63 -32.98 12.13
N ASN A 4 21.79 -33.01 13.16
CA ASN A 4 20.48 -32.39 13.12
C ASN A 4 20.70 -30.87 13.25
N SER A 5 20.64 -30.14 12.13
CA SER A 5 20.69 -28.67 12.13
C SER A 5 19.46 -28.13 12.85
N SER A 6 19.61 -27.79 14.13
CA SER A 6 18.57 -27.11 14.90
C SER A 6 18.29 -25.77 14.23
N ASN A 7 17.13 -25.68 13.60
CA ASN A 7 16.59 -24.46 13.03
C ASN A 7 16.36 -23.47 14.19
N THR A 8 17.35 -22.61 14.46
CA THR A 8 17.25 -21.60 15.53
C THR A 8 16.22 -20.58 15.11
N VAL A 9 15.03 -20.64 15.70
CA VAL A 9 14.01 -19.60 15.58
C VAL A 9 14.63 -18.33 16.17
N SER A 10 15.09 -17.43 15.31
CA SER A 10 15.63 -16.13 15.73
C SER A 10 14.48 -15.28 16.23
N THR A 11 14.24 -15.31 17.53
CA THR A 11 13.29 -14.39 18.15
C THR A 11 13.80 -12.97 17.97
N THR A 12 12.92 -12.06 17.57
CA THR A 12 13.26 -10.64 17.54
C THR A 12 13.39 -10.16 18.98
N ASP A 13 14.61 -9.83 19.41
CA ASP A 13 14.82 -9.36 20.79
C ASP A 13 14.93 -7.83 20.89
N ILE A 14 15.17 -7.17 19.75
CA ILE A 14 15.33 -5.71 19.65
C ILE A 14 14.88 -5.22 18.28
N LEU A 15 14.13 -4.12 18.28
CA LEU A 15 13.59 -3.43 17.11
C LEU A 15 14.10 -2.01 17.09
N THR A 16 13.91 -1.33 15.95
CA THR A 16 14.19 0.09 15.81
C THR A 16 12.93 0.82 15.40
N TYR A 17 12.52 1.83 16.16
CA TYR A 17 11.48 2.75 15.72
C TYR A 17 12.10 3.91 14.97
N ARG A 18 11.48 4.31 13.86
CA ARG A 18 11.87 5.48 13.08
C ARG A 18 10.70 6.44 12.97
N LEU A 19 10.90 7.69 13.38
CA LEU A 19 9.98 8.79 13.15
C LEU A 19 10.76 9.95 12.54
N ASN A 20 10.36 10.40 11.36
CA ASN A 20 11.08 11.42 10.57
C ASN A 20 12.55 11.02 10.30
N ARG A 21 13.50 11.64 11.01
CA ARG A 21 14.95 11.36 10.92
C ARG A 21 15.51 10.75 12.20
N ASN A 22 14.68 10.55 13.21
CA ASN A 22 15.07 10.04 14.52
C ASN A 22 14.82 8.54 14.57
N MET A 23 15.79 7.79 15.11
CA MET A 23 15.72 6.35 15.27
C MET A 23 16.06 5.96 16.69
N VAL A 24 15.25 5.10 17.30
CA VAL A 24 15.42 4.65 18.68
C VAL A 24 15.26 3.14 18.76
N TYR A 25 16.18 2.46 19.45
CA TYR A 25 16.04 1.04 19.71
C TYR A 25 15.04 0.78 20.83
N VAL A 26 14.17 -0.19 20.61
CA VAL A 26 13.13 -0.59 21.56
C VAL A 26 13.08 -2.11 21.66
N THR A 27 12.60 -2.60 22.80
CA THR A 27 12.20 -4.00 22.89
C THR A 27 10.91 -4.21 22.08
N PRO A 28 10.71 -5.39 21.49
CA PRO A 28 9.48 -5.70 20.79
C PRO A 28 8.28 -5.60 21.74
N PRO A 29 7.28 -4.76 21.44
CA PRO A 29 6.07 -4.70 22.25
C PRO A 29 5.17 -5.90 21.92
N ARG A 30 4.40 -6.33 22.93
CA ARG A 30 3.50 -7.47 22.87
C ARG A 30 2.32 -7.24 21.93
N ASP A 31 1.79 -6.02 21.92
CA ASP A 31 0.63 -5.59 21.17
C ASP A 31 0.81 -4.16 20.64
N MET A 32 -0.14 -3.72 19.80
CA MET A 32 -0.06 -2.42 19.14
C MET A 32 -0.30 -1.27 20.13
N GLU A 33 -1.08 -1.49 21.19
CA GLU A 33 -1.33 -0.52 22.24
C GLU A 33 -0.06 -0.20 23.02
N GLN A 34 0.71 -1.22 23.39
CA GLN A 34 2.04 -1.06 23.99
C GLN A 34 3.02 -0.42 23.00
N ALA A 35 2.93 -0.75 21.71
CA ALA A 35 3.75 -0.11 20.69
C ALA A 35 3.52 1.41 20.62
N LEU A 36 2.26 1.85 20.73
CA LEU A 36 1.89 3.27 20.78
C LEU A 36 2.43 3.97 22.02
N GLU A 37 2.38 3.31 23.17
CA GLU A 37 2.97 3.82 24.42
C GLU A 37 4.48 3.99 24.30
N PHE A 38 5.17 2.97 23.78
CA PHE A 38 6.61 3.04 23.54
C PHE A 38 6.95 4.19 22.59
N ALA A 39 6.23 4.31 21.47
CA ALA A 39 6.43 5.38 20.49
C ALA A 39 6.29 6.77 21.12
N ARG A 40 5.22 7.02 21.90
CA ARG A 40 5.02 8.31 22.60
C ARG A 40 6.07 8.58 23.67
N THR A 41 6.59 7.53 24.30
CA THR A 41 7.64 7.65 25.32
C THR A 41 8.99 8.02 24.71
N VAL A 42 9.34 7.43 23.56
CA VAL A 42 10.65 7.67 22.92
C VAL A 42 10.65 8.87 21.96
N PHE A 43 9.48 9.34 21.51
CA PHE A 43 9.29 10.53 20.69
C PHE A 43 8.30 11.52 21.35
N PRO A 44 8.61 12.04 22.55
CA PRO A 44 7.69 12.91 23.27
C PRO A 44 7.44 14.22 22.52
N ASP A 45 8.47 14.79 21.90
CA ASP A 45 8.39 16.08 21.21
C ASP A 45 7.45 16.03 19.99
N GLU A 46 7.39 14.88 19.31
CA GLU A 46 6.57 14.71 18.11
C GLU A 46 5.20 14.07 18.38
N LEU A 47 5.05 13.27 19.45
CA LEU A 47 3.85 12.44 19.67
C LEU A 47 3.12 12.70 21.00
N ALA A 48 3.58 13.61 21.87
CA ALA A 48 2.93 13.89 23.15
C ALA A 48 1.46 14.32 22.99
N ASP A 49 1.16 15.22 22.05
CA ASP A 49 -0.19 15.76 21.84
C ASP A 49 -0.95 15.05 20.71
N VAL A 50 -0.36 14.03 20.09
CA VAL A 50 -0.96 13.30 18.97
C VAL A 50 -1.91 12.22 19.49
N ASP A 51 -3.15 12.24 18.99
CA ASP A 51 -4.11 11.18 19.29
C ASP A 51 -3.62 9.82 18.77
N ARG A 52 -3.79 8.78 19.59
CA ARG A 52 -3.32 7.42 19.29
C ARG A 52 -3.88 6.87 17.98
N THR A 53 -5.11 7.23 17.60
CA THR A 53 -5.75 6.75 16.36
C THR A 53 -5.09 7.31 15.10
N ARG A 54 -4.32 8.40 15.23
CA ARG A 54 -3.59 9.03 14.14
C ARG A 54 -2.18 8.45 13.96
N ILE A 55 -1.69 7.69 14.92
CA ILE A 55 -0.38 7.06 14.86
C ILE A 55 -0.53 5.70 14.17
N SER A 56 0.32 5.43 13.19
CA SER A 56 0.35 4.17 12.47
C SER A 56 1.76 3.66 12.29
N PHE A 57 1.90 2.34 12.18
CA PHE A 57 3.18 1.67 12.01
C PHE A 57 3.27 1.03 10.63
N SER A 58 4.46 1.00 10.05
CA SER A 58 4.73 0.25 8.83
C SER A 58 6.13 -0.34 8.84
N VAL A 59 6.33 -1.39 8.06
CA VAL A 59 7.65 -1.94 7.74
C VAL A 59 7.93 -1.80 6.26
N THR A 60 9.21 -1.70 5.92
CA THR A 60 9.63 -1.65 4.53
C THR A 60 9.81 -3.07 4.00
N VAL A 61 9.15 -3.42 2.91
CA VAL A 61 9.27 -4.73 2.26
C VAL A 61 9.78 -4.59 0.83
N ILE A 62 10.47 -5.61 0.34
CA ILE A 62 10.89 -5.72 -1.05
C ILE A 62 9.98 -6.74 -1.73
N SER A 63 9.17 -6.28 -2.68
CA SER A 63 8.28 -7.13 -3.48
C SER A 63 8.47 -6.85 -4.96
N GLY A 64 8.81 -7.89 -5.72
CA GLY A 64 9.04 -7.76 -7.17
C GLY A 64 10.13 -6.74 -7.55
N GLY A 65 11.18 -6.62 -6.73
CA GLY A 65 12.27 -5.66 -6.95
C GLY A 65 11.93 -4.20 -6.62
N ARG A 66 10.74 -3.95 -6.06
CA ARG A 66 10.34 -2.62 -5.58
C ARG A 66 10.29 -2.59 -4.07
N ILE A 67 10.77 -1.49 -3.51
CA ILE A 67 10.66 -1.19 -2.08
C ILE A 67 9.28 -0.57 -1.85
N SER A 68 8.55 -1.05 -0.85
CA SER A 68 7.22 -0.53 -0.50
C SER A 68 7.02 -0.58 1.02
N ALA A 69 6.33 0.42 1.56
CA ALA A 69 5.93 0.42 2.96
C ALA A 69 4.62 -0.36 3.12
N VAL A 70 4.59 -1.29 4.07
CA VAL A 70 3.39 -2.08 4.41
C VAL A 70 2.98 -1.72 5.83
N GLY A 71 1.75 -1.21 5.96
CA GLY A 71 1.17 -0.86 7.26
C GLY A 71 0.91 -2.10 8.11
N ILE A 72 1.16 -1.97 9.41
CA ILE A 72 0.89 -3.00 10.40
C ILE A 72 -0.45 -2.69 11.05
N SER A 73 -1.41 -3.60 10.92
CA SER A 73 -2.69 -3.49 11.61
C SER A 73 -2.58 -4.00 13.06
N PRO A 74 -3.45 -3.56 13.99
CA PRO A 74 -3.46 -4.08 15.36
C PRO A 74 -3.57 -5.61 15.42
N PHE A 75 -4.39 -6.20 14.54
CA PHE A 75 -4.62 -7.64 14.48
C PHE A 75 -3.44 -8.44 13.91
N ALA A 76 -2.58 -7.80 13.11
CA ALA A 76 -1.41 -8.43 12.52
C ALA A 76 -0.18 -8.33 13.43
N TRP A 77 -0.19 -7.46 14.45
CA TRP A 77 0.98 -7.15 15.26
C TRP A 77 1.67 -8.39 15.83
N SER A 78 0.92 -9.20 16.58
CA SER A 78 1.41 -10.41 17.23
C SER A 78 1.82 -11.51 16.23
N ALA A 79 1.30 -11.45 14.99
CA ALA A 79 1.59 -12.41 13.94
C ALA A 79 2.82 -12.04 13.12
N ILE A 80 3.29 -10.79 13.13
CA ILE A 80 4.42 -10.35 12.29
C ILE A 80 5.63 -9.91 13.11
N VAL A 81 5.41 -9.22 14.22
CA VAL A 81 6.50 -8.58 14.99
C VAL A 81 7.50 -9.59 15.53
N PRO A 82 7.09 -10.79 16.02
CA PRO A 82 8.04 -11.82 16.46
C PRO A 82 8.89 -12.43 15.34
N HIS A 83 8.53 -12.22 14.08
CA HIS A 83 9.22 -12.75 12.91
C HIS A 83 10.10 -11.71 12.21
N LEU A 84 10.13 -10.48 12.71
CA LEU A 84 11.00 -9.45 12.18
C LEU A 84 12.46 -9.79 12.51
N ILE A 85 13.39 -9.39 11.65
CA ILE A 85 14.80 -9.59 11.96
C ILE A 85 15.23 -8.67 13.11
N ARG A 86 16.30 -9.05 13.79
CA ARG A 86 16.89 -8.19 14.83
C ARG A 86 17.26 -6.83 14.23
N TYR A 87 16.94 -5.76 14.94
CA TYR A 87 17.13 -4.36 14.52
C TYR A 87 16.26 -3.90 13.33
N GLU A 88 15.26 -4.69 12.94
CA GLU A 88 14.30 -4.29 11.91
C GLU A 88 13.70 -2.91 12.22
N VAL A 89 13.51 -2.11 11.18
CA VAL A 89 13.00 -0.74 11.30
C VAL A 89 11.49 -0.73 11.13
N ILE A 90 10.80 -0.34 12.19
CA ILE A 90 9.38 0.01 12.15
C ILE A 90 9.26 1.52 12.01
N ASP A 91 8.68 1.94 10.90
CA ASP A 91 8.34 3.33 10.64
C ASP A 91 7.07 3.72 11.40
N VAL A 92 7.16 4.83 12.14
CA VAL A 92 6.05 5.47 12.84
C VAL A 92 5.59 6.66 12.02
N HIS A 93 4.28 6.75 11.77
CA HIS A 93 3.68 7.81 10.96
C HIS A 93 2.52 8.47 11.70
N VAL A 94 2.37 9.78 11.50
CA VAL A 94 1.22 10.55 11.99
C VAL A 94 0.32 10.93 10.81
N ARG A 95 -0.93 10.43 10.82
CA ARG A 95 -1.96 10.81 9.84
C ARG A 95 -2.36 12.26 10.06
N ARG A 96 -2.50 13.01 8.96
CA ARG A 96 -3.02 14.39 8.97
C ARG A 96 -4.54 14.33 8.82
N ASP A 97 -5.25 15.21 9.51
CA ASP A 97 -6.73 15.27 9.47
C ASP A 97 -7.29 15.81 8.14
N ASN A 98 -6.41 16.25 7.22
CA ASN A 98 -6.78 16.86 5.94
C ASN A 98 -7.24 15.86 4.86
N ASP A 99 -7.68 14.65 5.24
CA ASP A 99 -8.33 13.72 4.31
C ASP A 99 -9.81 14.14 4.12
N ALA A 100 -10.02 15.43 3.87
CA ALA A 100 -11.31 15.92 3.42
C ALA A 100 -11.65 15.18 2.11
N PRO A 101 -12.87 14.64 1.98
CA PRO A 101 -13.29 14.01 0.74
C PRO A 101 -13.01 14.94 -0.44
N PRO A 102 -12.53 14.43 -1.59
CA PRO A 102 -12.31 15.26 -2.77
C PRO A 102 -13.55 16.12 -3.02
N GLU A 103 -13.37 17.44 -3.09
CA GLU A 103 -14.45 18.35 -3.40
C GLU A 103 -14.85 18.13 -4.86
N TYR A 104 -15.83 17.27 -5.08
CA TYR A 104 -16.41 17.06 -6.39
C TYR A 104 -17.19 18.32 -6.74
N SER A 105 -16.58 19.21 -7.52
CA SER A 105 -17.30 20.32 -8.13
C SER A 105 -18.52 19.76 -8.87
N HIS A 106 -19.72 20.05 -8.35
CA HIS A 106 -20.96 19.80 -9.05
C HIS A 106 -20.96 20.72 -10.26
N ARG A 107 -20.47 20.20 -11.39
CA ARG A 107 -20.55 20.90 -12.67
C ARG A 107 -22.03 20.95 -13.04
N GLU A 108 -22.71 22.00 -12.60
CA GLU A 108 -24.08 22.32 -12.99
C GLU A 108 -24.10 22.39 -14.52
N SER A 109 -24.56 21.31 -15.12
CA SER A 109 -24.86 21.27 -16.54
C SER A 109 -26.05 22.18 -16.73
N LYS A 110 -25.81 23.44 -17.07
CA LYS A 110 -26.82 24.36 -17.58
C LYS A 110 -27.42 23.73 -18.83
N ARG A 111 -28.40 22.86 -18.65
CA ARG A 111 -29.24 22.32 -19.71
C ARG A 111 -30.23 23.43 -20.06
N SER A 112 -29.74 24.39 -20.86
CA SER A 112 -30.59 25.35 -21.53
C SER A 112 -31.63 24.55 -22.31
N SER A 113 -32.89 24.80 -21.97
CA SER A 113 -34.04 24.19 -22.62
C SER A 113 -34.22 24.87 -23.97
N GLU A 114 -33.89 24.18 -25.06
CA GLU A 114 -34.46 24.51 -26.37
C GLU A 114 -34.95 23.21 -27.01
N LYS A 115 -36.27 23.01 -26.95
CA LYS A 115 -36.99 21.93 -27.62
C LYS A 115 -36.98 22.22 -29.13
N THR A 116 -36.13 21.54 -29.88
CA THR A 116 -36.33 21.37 -31.32
C THR A 116 -37.12 20.07 -31.56
N PRO A 117 -38.24 20.07 -32.30
CA PRO A 117 -38.98 18.86 -32.60
C PRO A 117 -38.17 17.96 -33.54
N ILE A 118 -37.81 16.78 -33.05
CA ILE A 118 -37.20 15.71 -33.85
C ILE A 118 -38.28 15.17 -34.80
N SER A 119 -38.07 15.36 -36.10
CA SER A 119 -38.86 14.73 -37.15
C SER A 119 -38.51 13.24 -37.20
N TYR A 120 -39.44 12.39 -36.76
CA TYR A 120 -39.31 10.94 -36.83
C TYR A 120 -39.67 10.46 -38.24
N SER A 121 -38.67 10.06 -39.02
CA SER A 121 -38.90 9.18 -40.18
C SER A 121 -38.90 7.72 -39.71
N PRO A 122 -39.97 6.94 -39.95
CA PRO A 122 -40.04 5.55 -39.54
C PRO A 122 -39.11 4.66 -40.39
N ILE A 123 -38.18 3.98 -39.72
CA ILE A 123 -37.34 2.95 -40.32
C ILE A 123 -38.18 1.66 -40.45
N PRO A 124 -38.29 1.05 -41.64
CA PRO A 124 -39.05 -0.19 -41.81
C PRO A 124 -38.36 -1.35 -41.10
N MET A 125 -39.13 -1.97 -40.21
CA MET A 125 -38.83 -3.17 -39.45
C MET A 125 -38.80 -4.38 -40.40
N GLN A 126 -37.62 -4.91 -40.70
CA GLN A 126 -37.50 -6.22 -41.34
C GLN A 126 -37.07 -7.28 -40.33
N ALA A 127 -38.04 -8.11 -39.98
CA ALA A 127 -37.85 -9.34 -39.24
C ALA A 127 -37.01 -10.33 -40.05
N ARG A 128 -35.94 -10.86 -39.45
CA ARG A 128 -35.45 -12.20 -39.80
C ARG A 128 -35.02 -12.97 -38.56
N ALA A 129 -35.43 -14.23 -38.60
CA ALA A 129 -35.48 -15.19 -37.53
C ALA A 129 -34.10 -15.77 -37.14
N ARG A 130 -34.06 -16.20 -35.87
CA ARG A 130 -33.41 -17.41 -35.31
C ARG A 130 -32.03 -17.81 -35.86
N SER A 131 -31.03 -17.84 -34.97
CA SER A 131 -30.14 -19.01 -34.86
C SER A 131 -29.31 -18.96 -33.57
N CYS A 132 -29.57 -19.89 -32.66
CA CYS A 132 -28.61 -20.30 -31.63
C CYS A 132 -27.51 -21.12 -32.31
N TYR A 133 -26.23 -20.89 -31.99
CA TYR A 133 -25.24 -21.94 -31.67
C TYR A 133 -23.88 -21.31 -31.29
N ARG A 134 -23.32 -21.84 -30.19
CA ARG A 134 -21.88 -22.02 -29.85
C ARG A 134 -20.84 -21.42 -30.80
N ARG A 135 -19.81 -20.75 -30.25
CA ARG A 135 -18.46 -21.33 -30.05
C ARG A 135 -17.51 -20.40 -29.27
N LEU A 136 -16.75 -21.01 -28.35
CA LEU A 136 -15.52 -20.50 -27.72
C LEU A 136 -14.32 -20.69 -28.66
N THR A 137 -13.40 -19.73 -28.70
CA THR A 137 -11.95 -19.86 -29.03
C THR A 137 -11.25 -18.58 -28.54
N THR A 138 -10.43 -18.62 -27.47
CA THR A 138 -8.98 -18.87 -27.41
C THR A 138 -8.05 -17.86 -28.11
N LEU A 139 -7.19 -17.26 -27.26
CA LEU A 139 -5.76 -16.97 -27.45
C LEU A 139 -5.31 -16.09 -28.62
N GLY A 140 -4.68 -14.97 -28.26
CA GLY A 140 -3.70 -14.31 -29.11
C GLY A 140 -3.35 -12.90 -28.68
N ARG A 141 -2.35 -12.73 -27.81
CA ARG A 141 -1.45 -11.58 -27.94
C ARG A 141 -0.06 -11.87 -27.39
N ASN A 142 0.87 -11.89 -28.33
CA ASN A 142 2.30 -12.07 -28.21
C ASN A 142 2.89 -10.67 -28.35
N GLU A 143 3.74 -10.21 -27.44
CA GLU A 143 4.67 -9.13 -27.78
C GLU A 143 5.95 -9.20 -26.94
N LYS A 144 7.03 -9.14 -27.69
CA LYS A 144 8.40 -9.50 -27.36
C LYS A 144 9.22 -8.28 -27.74
N SER A 145 9.67 -7.49 -26.78
CA SER A 145 10.62 -6.40 -27.05
C SER A 145 11.68 -6.33 -25.95
N ARG A 146 12.88 -6.75 -26.36
CA ARG A 146 14.16 -6.40 -25.76
C ARG A 146 14.40 -4.91 -25.96
N GLU A 147 14.79 -4.19 -24.91
CA GLU A 147 15.69 -3.06 -25.04
C GLU A 147 16.83 -3.19 -24.03
N LYS A 148 18.04 -2.97 -24.54
CA LYS A 148 19.30 -2.96 -23.81
C LYS A 148 19.54 -1.53 -23.33
N ALA A 149 19.90 -1.35 -22.06
CA ALA A 149 20.62 -0.17 -21.62
C ALA A 149 21.46 -0.52 -20.37
N THR A 150 22.78 -0.52 -20.52
CA THR A 150 23.74 -0.26 -19.44
C THR A 150 24.18 1.21 -19.54
N PRO A 151 25.00 1.75 -18.63
CA PRO A 151 24.94 1.72 -17.16
C PRO A 151 25.02 3.16 -16.59
N LEU A 152 24.39 3.48 -15.44
CA LEU A 152 24.62 4.76 -14.76
C LEU A 152 24.93 4.58 -13.27
N HIS A 153 26.24 4.58 -13.03
CA HIS A 153 26.97 5.03 -11.86
C HIS A 153 26.23 6.08 -10.99
N TRP A 154 25.63 5.66 -9.89
CA TRP A 154 25.18 6.55 -8.80
C TRP A 154 25.62 5.99 -7.45
N PHE A 155 26.92 6.10 -7.17
CA PHE A 155 27.47 5.93 -5.82
C PHE A 155 28.52 7.01 -5.59
N GLN A 156 28.10 8.19 -5.10
CA GLN A 156 28.94 9.10 -4.31
C GLN A 156 28.18 10.38 -3.91
N ARG A 157 27.84 10.49 -2.62
CA ARG A 157 28.06 11.69 -1.80
C ARG A 157 27.59 11.46 -0.36
N PHE A 158 28.54 11.29 0.55
CA PHE A 158 28.49 11.84 1.91
C PHE A 158 29.93 11.99 2.41
N GLN A 159 30.48 13.19 2.17
CA GLN A 159 31.37 13.90 3.08
C GLN A 159 30.76 15.29 3.24
#